data_AF-A0A2Z5QXY5-F1
#
_entry.id   AF-A0A2Z5QXY5-F1
#
_cell.length_a   1.000
_cell.length_b   1.000
_cell.length_c   1.000
_cell.angle_alpha   90.00
_cell.angle_beta   90.00
_cell.angle_gamma   90.00
#
_symmetry.space_group_name_H-M   'P 1'
#
loop_
_entity.id
_entity.type
_entity.pdbx_description
1 polymer ?
#
loop_
_entity_poly.entity_id
_entity_poly.type
_entity_poly.pdbx_seq_one_letter_code
_entity_poly.pdbx_strand_id
1 'polypeptide(L)'
;MRFDLLGGVGGTLIAPYSEFTGPNRTGGTGGGGGYIKGTVKVTPGQRIKFYVGTSGVGYYDRPAKGGEGYGNGGSSAALPTELGSDVQGKLNSHSNKVTVYSGSGGGSSAIVMVDAQTSQETVLAVAGGGGGAGARGFTHATQEGGTWITDDPTFYESPNLHIGRGGSAGDDYVPEGLGFSGQERYHQHYDAEVLIPSGSNGSSAIGGSGGALATVTGDKELIFDSTARTEIRTGNSAGKSGGSGPNGNGADGVVAYGYALSTVGNTSDDRNATGYIVSGGGGAGYGGGGSGSAVAVASESLKSDTAFVGVASGGGGGGGNFVSPDVIDPYITAEGGSSVVVGSTTDGMIRYSFCPSDPNKQPDPEPTSPEDPEWMARNS
;
A
#
# COMPACT_ATOMS: atom_id res chain seq x y z
N MET A 1 -12.51 -16.70 -26.62
CA MET A 1 -12.15 -16.96 -25.22
C MET A 1 -12.76 -15.85 -24.38
N ARG A 2 -13.69 -16.19 -23.50
CA ARG A 2 -14.18 -15.26 -22.47
C ARG A 2 -13.22 -15.31 -21.28
N PHE A 3 -12.97 -14.17 -20.63
CA PHE A 3 -12.10 -14.12 -19.46
C PHE A 3 -12.60 -13.15 -18.39
N ASP A 4 -12.20 -13.44 -17.16
CA ASP A 4 -12.20 -12.56 -16.00
C ASP A 4 -10.74 -12.48 -15.49
N LEU A 5 -10.23 -11.27 -15.24
CA LEU A 5 -8.85 -10.98 -14.87
C LEU A 5 -8.83 -10.01 -13.69
N LEU A 6 -8.26 -10.42 -12.56
CA LEU A 6 -8.14 -9.62 -11.34
C LEU A 6 -6.66 -9.40 -11.00
N GLY A 7 -6.26 -8.15 -10.78
CA GLY A 7 -4.95 -7.77 -10.26
C GLY A 7 -4.82 -8.01 -8.75
N GLY A 8 -3.59 -8.06 -8.26
CA GLY A 8 -3.31 -8.23 -6.84
C GLY A 8 -3.73 -7.01 -6.04
N VAL A 9 -4.42 -7.22 -4.93
CA VAL A 9 -4.80 -6.18 -3.97
C VAL A 9 -3.59 -5.62 -3.22
N GLY A 10 -3.70 -4.39 -2.71
CA GLY A 10 -2.67 -3.77 -1.89
C GLY A 10 -2.61 -4.34 -0.48
N GLY A 11 -1.44 -4.25 0.15
CA GLY A 11 -1.21 -4.67 1.53
C GLY A 11 -2.01 -3.81 2.50
N THR A 12 -2.90 -4.46 3.24
CA THR A 12 -3.78 -3.83 4.21
C THR A 12 -3.20 -3.86 5.62
N LEU A 13 -3.40 -2.77 6.34
CA LEU A 13 -3.01 -2.58 7.74
C LEU A 13 -4.28 -2.24 8.56
N ILE A 14 -5.30 -3.10 8.52
CA ILE A 14 -6.49 -2.95 9.36
C ILE A 14 -6.24 -3.66 10.69
N ALA A 15 -5.89 -2.88 11.70
CA ALA A 15 -6.19 -3.23 13.08
C ALA A 15 -6.64 -1.94 13.79
N PRO A 16 -7.94 -1.78 14.13
CA PRO A 16 -8.25 -1.06 15.35
C PRO A 16 -7.53 -1.78 16.48
N TYR A 17 -6.85 -1.03 17.35
CA TYR A 17 -6.31 -1.46 18.64
C TYR A 17 -6.16 -2.98 18.84
N SER A 18 -4.96 -3.53 18.66
CA SER A 18 -4.69 -4.92 19.01
C SER A 18 -3.50 -5.01 19.97
N GLU A 19 -3.60 -5.88 20.98
CA GLU A 19 -2.47 -6.26 21.84
C GLU A 19 -1.28 -6.81 21.01
N PHE A 20 -1.52 -7.19 19.76
CA PHE A 20 -0.54 -7.73 18.82
C PHE A 20 0.37 -6.65 18.18
N THR A 21 -0.13 -5.43 17.97
CA THR A 21 0.63 -4.33 17.30
C THR A 21 1.24 -3.31 18.27
N GLY A 22 0.78 -3.33 19.53
CA GLY A 22 1.10 -2.34 20.57
C GLY A 22 0.22 -1.07 20.47
N PRO A 23 0.02 -0.32 21.57
CA PRO A 23 -0.96 0.78 21.69
C PRO A 23 -0.58 2.07 20.92
N ASN A 24 0.39 2.01 20.01
CA ASN A 24 0.95 3.21 19.38
C ASN A 24 1.02 3.13 17.86
N ARG A 25 0.33 2.18 17.21
CA ARG A 25 0.34 2.01 15.76
C ARG A 25 -1.06 1.85 15.19
N THR A 26 -1.32 2.48 14.06
CA THR A 26 -2.57 2.32 13.30
C THR A 26 -2.28 2.38 11.81
N GLY A 27 -3.13 1.80 10.97
CA GLY A 27 -2.94 1.74 9.53
C GLY A 27 -4.24 1.84 8.75
N GLY A 28 -4.09 2.06 7.46
CA GLY A 28 -5.20 2.17 6.52
C GLY A 28 -5.54 0.86 5.81
N THR A 29 -6.51 0.96 4.90
CA THR A 29 -6.85 -0.11 3.97
C THR A 29 -5.94 -0.05 2.74
N GLY A 30 -5.54 -1.21 2.22
CA GLY A 30 -4.94 -1.33 0.90
C GLY A 30 -5.96 -1.01 -0.20
N GLY A 31 -5.46 -0.74 -1.40
CA GLY A 31 -6.29 -0.52 -2.58
C GLY A 31 -6.75 -1.84 -3.20
N GLY A 32 -7.89 -1.81 -3.90
CA GLY A 32 -8.35 -2.94 -4.70
C GLY A 32 -7.50 -3.16 -5.95
N GLY A 33 -7.45 -4.41 -6.41
CA GLY A 33 -6.90 -4.74 -7.73
C GLY A 33 -7.91 -4.45 -8.82
N GLY A 34 -7.41 -4.14 -10.02
CA GLY A 34 -8.23 -3.96 -11.21
C GLY A 34 -8.91 -5.26 -11.58
N TYR A 35 -10.16 -5.19 -11.98
CA TYR A 35 -10.95 -6.32 -12.42
C TYR A 35 -11.47 -6.08 -13.83
N ILE A 36 -11.10 -6.97 -14.74
CA ILE A 36 -11.41 -6.86 -16.17
C ILE A 36 -12.13 -8.11 -16.62
N LYS A 37 -13.29 -7.94 -17.25
CA LYS A 37 -13.95 -9.00 -18.03
C LYS A 37 -13.90 -8.66 -19.50
N GLY A 38 -13.86 -9.67 -20.35
CA GLY A 38 -13.99 -9.47 -21.79
C GLY A 38 -13.96 -10.75 -22.59
N THR A 39 -14.05 -10.61 -23.90
CA THR A 39 -13.93 -11.73 -24.84
C THR A 39 -12.88 -11.44 -25.90
N VAL A 40 -11.90 -12.34 -26.06
CA VAL A 40 -10.90 -12.26 -27.11
C VAL A 40 -11.18 -13.32 -28.16
N LYS A 41 -11.14 -12.93 -29.44
CA LYS A 41 -11.17 -13.88 -30.55
C LYS A 41 -9.87 -14.67 -30.59
N VAL A 42 -9.97 -15.99 -30.57
CA VAL A 42 -8.83 -16.90 -30.60
C VAL A 42 -9.04 -17.94 -31.70
N THR A 43 -7.95 -18.36 -32.34
CA THR A 43 -7.93 -19.41 -33.35
C THR A 43 -7.20 -20.66 -32.82
N PRO A 44 -7.51 -21.86 -33.33
CA PRO A 44 -6.76 -23.06 -32.97
C PRO A 44 -5.26 -22.88 -33.24
N GLY A 45 -4.42 -23.25 -32.26
CA GLY A 45 -2.96 -23.12 -32.35
C GLY A 45 -2.40 -21.76 -31.90
N GLN A 46 -3.23 -20.76 -31.59
CA GLN A 46 -2.75 -19.54 -30.94
C GLN A 46 -2.27 -19.83 -29.51
N ARG A 47 -1.18 -19.15 -29.10
CA ARG A 47 -0.63 -19.22 -27.74
C ARG A 47 -1.04 -17.98 -26.96
N ILE A 48 -1.55 -18.19 -25.75
CA ILE A 48 -1.90 -17.14 -24.80
C ILE A 48 -1.11 -17.38 -23.51
N LYS A 49 -0.45 -16.34 -23.00
CA LYS A 49 0.21 -16.31 -21.70
C LYS A 49 -0.67 -15.59 -20.70
N PHE A 50 -0.72 -16.14 -19.50
CA PHE A 50 -1.45 -15.59 -18.37
C PHE A 50 -0.44 -15.24 -17.26
N TYR A 51 -0.52 -14.02 -16.77
CA TYR A 51 0.22 -13.54 -15.62
C TYR A 51 -0.78 -13.26 -14.51
N VAL A 52 -0.60 -13.87 -13.35
CA VAL A 52 -1.45 -13.67 -12.18
C VAL A 52 -0.67 -12.85 -11.17
N GLY A 53 -1.14 -11.64 -10.91
CA GLY A 53 -0.60 -10.77 -9.88
C GLY A 53 -0.92 -11.31 -8.50
N THR A 54 0.02 -11.25 -7.58
CA THR A 54 -0.15 -11.57 -6.16
C THR A 54 -0.42 -10.30 -5.37
N SER A 55 -1.05 -10.41 -4.22
CA SER A 55 -1.31 -9.24 -3.37
C SER A 55 -0.03 -8.67 -2.76
N GLY A 56 -0.09 -7.40 -2.38
CA GLY A 56 0.80 -6.85 -1.37
C GLY A 56 0.50 -7.40 0.02
N VAL A 57 1.34 -7.05 0.99
CA VAL A 57 1.21 -7.46 2.40
C VAL A 57 1.54 -6.27 3.31
N GLY A 58 0.99 -6.27 4.52
CA GLY A 58 1.26 -5.28 5.54
C GLY A 58 1.51 -5.96 6.88
N TYR A 59 2.58 -5.57 7.59
CA TYR A 59 2.98 -6.18 8.87
C TYR A 59 3.17 -5.18 10.02
N TYR A 60 3.32 -3.87 9.75
CA TYR A 60 3.78 -2.84 10.70
C TYR A 60 5.21 -3.00 11.23
N ASP A 61 5.56 -4.19 11.72
CA ASP A 61 6.77 -4.43 12.52
C ASP A 61 7.98 -4.86 11.70
N ARG A 62 7.76 -5.23 10.43
CA ARG A 62 8.80 -5.74 9.54
C ARG A 62 8.58 -5.31 8.10
N PRO A 63 9.66 -5.28 7.29
CA PRO A 63 9.61 -5.07 5.85
C PRO A 63 8.58 -5.93 5.12
N ALA A 64 7.92 -5.35 4.11
CA ALA A 64 7.03 -6.07 3.21
C ALA A 64 7.44 -5.86 1.75
N LYS A 65 7.65 -6.96 1.02
CA LYS A 65 7.85 -6.95 -0.44
C LYS A 65 6.51 -6.68 -1.13
N GLY A 66 6.54 -5.97 -2.25
CA GLY A 66 5.36 -5.86 -3.12
C GLY A 66 4.98 -7.19 -3.79
N GLY A 67 3.72 -7.31 -4.18
CA GLY A 67 3.21 -8.47 -4.89
C GLY A 67 3.84 -8.60 -6.28
N GLU A 68 4.19 -9.82 -6.66
CA GLU A 68 4.73 -10.15 -7.99
C GLU A 68 3.62 -10.29 -9.03
N GLY A 69 3.93 -10.11 -10.31
CA GLY A 69 2.95 -10.23 -11.39
C GLY A 69 3.53 -9.93 -12.77
N TYR A 70 2.68 -9.48 -13.70
CA TYR A 70 3.14 -8.96 -14.99
C TYR A 70 4.04 -7.73 -14.80
N GLY A 71 3.63 -6.83 -13.91
CA GLY A 71 4.49 -5.89 -13.20
C GLY A 71 4.44 -6.18 -11.70
N ASN A 72 5.48 -5.77 -10.98
CA ASN A 72 5.61 -5.99 -9.54
C ASN A 72 5.16 -4.76 -8.76
N GLY A 73 4.42 -4.97 -7.68
CA GLY A 73 4.06 -3.92 -6.74
C GLY A 73 5.28 -3.36 -6.01
N GLY A 74 5.15 -2.14 -5.51
CA GLY A 74 6.18 -1.47 -4.73
C GLY A 74 6.28 -2.02 -3.31
N SER A 75 7.50 -2.10 -2.79
CA SER A 75 7.78 -2.61 -1.46
C SER A 75 7.72 -1.52 -0.39
N SER A 76 7.35 -1.89 0.84
CA SER A 76 7.57 -1.10 2.05
C SER A 76 8.69 -1.74 2.86
N ALA A 77 9.84 -1.97 2.21
CA ALA A 77 10.89 -2.84 2.74
C ALA A 77 12.23 -2.14 3.04
N ALA A 78 12.32 -0.83 2.82
CA ALA A 78 13.54 -0.07 3.08
C ALA A 78 13.99 -0.25 4.54
N LEU A 79 15.27 -0.57 4.75
CA LEU A 79 15.80 -0.79 6.10
C LEU A 79 16.40 0.50 6.68
N PRO A 80 16.37 0.71 8.01
CA PRO A 80 17.01 1.88 8.62
C PRO A 80 18.50 1.98 8.33
N THR A 81 19.19 0.84 8.14
CA THR A 81 20.60 0.79 7.75
C THR A 81 20.89 1.45 6.41
N GLU A 82 19.90 1.56 5.51
CA GLU A 82 20.04 2.25 4.22
C GLU A 82 20.19 3.77 4.40
N LEU A 83 19.74 4.32 5.53
CA LEU A 83 19.96 5.74 5.89
C LEU A 83 21.31 5.99 6.59
N GLY A 84 22.08 4.93 6.87
CA GLY A 84 23.36 4.97 7.58
C GLY A 84 23.34 4.25 8.92
N SER A 85 24.52 3.80 9.37
CA SER A 85 24.67 3.03 10.61
C SER A 85 24.27 3.81 11.87
N ASP A 86 24.39 5.14 11.87
CA ASP A 86 23.99 6.01 12.98
C ASP A 86 22.48 5.96 13.25
N VAL A 87 21.65 5.86 12.21
CA VAL A 87 20.19 5.77 12.34
C VAL A 87 19.79 4.50 13.06
N GLN A 88 20.34 3.36 12.64
CA GLN A 88 20.09 2.08 13.30
C GLN A 88 20.64 2.07 14.73
N GLY A 89 21.79 2.71 14.96
CA GLY A 89 22.38 2.89 16.29
C GLY A 89 21.44 3.66 17.23
N LYS A 90 20.94 4.82 16.80
CA LYS A 90 20.00 5.66 17.58
C LYS A 90 18.66 4.97 17.84
N LEU A 91 18.11 4.23 16.87
CA LEU A 91 16.91 3.41 17.07
C LEU A 91 17.13 2.26 18.06
N ASN A 92 18.36 1.74 18.17
CA ASN A 92 18.67 0.63 19.08
C ASN A 92 19.04 1.10 20.48
N SER A 93 19.53 2.34 20.63
CA SER A 93 20.05 2.86 21.88
C SER A 93 19.00 3.46 22.82
N HIS A 94 17.76 3.65 22.37
CA HIS A 94 16.69 4.27 23.16
C HIS A 94 15.48 3.33 23.32
N SER A 95 14.91 3.31 24.51
CA SER A 95 13.74 2.49 24.86
C SER A 95 12.45 3.03 24.24
N ASN A 96 12.29 4.35 24.21
CA ASN A 96 11.13 5.00 23.65
C ASN A 96 11.31 5.21 22.14
N LYS A 97 10.78 4.26 21.36
CA LYS A 97 10.94 4.24 19.92
C LYS A 97 9.71 3.71 19.21
N VAL A 98 9.56 4.11 17.96
CA VAL A 98 8.56 3.54 17.06
C VAL A 98 9.17 3.27 15.68
N THR A 99 8.94 2.07 15.18
CA THR A 99 9.29 1.65 13.82
C THR A 99 8.02 1.12 13.16
N VAL A 100 7.71 1.64 11.98
CA VAL A 100 6.50 1.31 11.23
C VAL A 100 6.84 1.03 9.76
N TYR A 101 6.34 -0.10 9.26
CA TYR A 101 6.34 -0.45 7.85
C TYR A 101 4.90 -0.44 7.35
N SER A 102 4.63 0.43 6.37
CA SER A 102 3.29 0.56 5.77
C SER A 102 2.97 -0.66 4.87
N GLY A 103 1.81 -0.67 4.22
CA GLY A 103 1.44 -1.75 3.29
C GLY A 103 2.26 -1.70 2.00
N SER A 104 2.64 -2.86 1.46
CA SER A 104 3.22 -2.95 0.11
C SER A 104 2.14 -2.95 -0.97
N GLY A 105 2.48 -2.61 -2.22
CA GLY A 105 1.54 -2.63 -3.35
C GLY A 105 1.35 -4.05 -3.93
N GLY A 106 0.23 -4.27 -4.59
CA GLY A 106 -0.08 -5.51 -5.31
C GLY A 106 0.53 -5.58 -6.71
N GLY A 107 0.77 -6.79 -7.19
CA GLY A 107 1.23 -7.08 -8.54
C GLY A 107 0.09 -7.03 -9.56
N SER A 108 0.41 -6.78 -10.84
CA SER A 108 -0.61 -6.76 -11.90
C SER A 108 -0.81 -8.13 -12.54
N SER A 109 -2.02 -8.37 -13.02
CA SER A 109 -2.35 -9.55 -13.83
C SER A 109 -2.44 -9.14 -15.30
N ALA A 110 -2.08 -10.06 -16.22
CA ALA A 110 -2.15 -9.77 -17.65
C ALA A 110 -2.48 -10.99 -18.50
N ILE A 111 -3.10 -10.73 -19.65
CA ILE A 111 -3.28 -11.68 -20.73
C ILE A 111 -2.47 -11.20 -21.91
N VAL A 112 -1.58 -12.05 -22.41
CA VAL A 112 -0.66 -11.73 -23.51
C VAL A 112 -0.82 -12.75 -24.62
N MET A 113 -1.06 -12.28 -25.83
CA MET A 113 -1.07 -13.11 -27.04
C MET A 113 0.37 -13.26 -27.54
N VAL A 114 0.74 -14.48 -27.93
CA VAL A 114 2.04 -14.75 -28.56
C VAL A 114 1.80 -15.14 -30.01
N ASP A 115 2.37 -14.37 -30.92
CA ASP A 115 2.34 -14.67 -32.34
C ASP A 115 3.02 -16.02 -32.61
N ALA A 116 2.39 -16.86 -33.43
CA ALA A 116 2.86 -18.21 -33.70
C ALA A 116 4.10 -18.24 -34.61
N GLN A 117 4.30 -17.21 -35.42
CA GLN A 117 5.33 -17.13 -36.46
C GLN A 117 6.52 -16.29 -36.01
N THR A 118 6.26 -15.14 -35.40
CA THR A 118 7.28 -14.18 -34.97
C THR A 118 7.66 -14.33 -33.50
N SER A 119 6.87 -15.08 -32.71
CA SER A 119 6.96 -15.11 -31.24
C SER A 119 6.83 -13.74 -30.58
N GLN A 120 6.31 -12.74 -31.29
CA GLN A 120 6.04 -11.42 -30.76
C GLN A 120 4.91 -11.50 -29.73
N GLU A 121 5.07 -10.77 -28.63
CA GLU A 121 4.06 -10.67 -27.57
C GLU A 121 3.22 -9.40 -27.74
N THR A 122 1.91 -9.56 -27.71
CA THR A 122 0.93 -8.48 -27.75
C THR A 122 0.05 -8.56 -26.51
N VAL A 123 0.03 -7.49 -25.73
CA VAL A 123 -0.80 -7.41 -24.52
C VAL A 123 -2.27 -7.26 -24.93
N LEU A 124 -3.13 -8.10 -24.36
CA LEU A 124 -4.58 -8.07 -24.60
C LEU A 124 -5.32 -7.36 -23.46
N ALA A 125 -4.88 -7.59 -22.22
CA ALA A 125 -5.42 -6.91 -21.06
C ALA A 125 -4.37 -6.87 -19.94
N VAL A 126 -4.37 -5.79 -19.15
CA VAL A 126 -3.61 -5.64 -17.91
C VAL A 126 -4.58 -5.16 -16.84
N ALA A 127 -4.74 -5.95 -15.78
CA ALA A 127 -5.43 -5.56 -14.58
C ALA A 127 -4.40 -5.08 -13.55
N GLY A 128 -4.44 -3.78 -13.21
CA GLY A 128 -3.51 -3.17 -12.28
C GLY A 128 -3.63 -3.75 -10.87
N GLY A 129 -2.55 -3.71 -10.10
CA GLY A 129 -2.55 -4.02 -8.67
C GLY A 129 -2.93 -2.80 -7.83
N GLY A 130 -3.49 -3.04 -6.64
CA GLY A 130 -3.82 -1.99 -5.68
C GLY A 130 -2.60 -1.41 -4.97
N GLY A 131 -2.66 -0.13 -4.58
CA GLY A 131 -1.63 0.51 -3.76
C GLY A 131 -1.66 0.03 -2.31
N GLY A 132 -0.52 0.03 -1.64
CA GLY A 132 -0.40 -0.34 -0.24
C GLY A 132 -0.96 0.73 0.70
N ALA A 133 -1.48 0.31 1.86
CA ALA A 133 -1.99 1.20 2.89
C ALA A 133 -0.91 2.12 3.47
N GLY A 134 -1.28 3.33 3.89
CA GLY A 134 -0.46 4.15 4.77
C GLY A 134 -0.54 3.68 6.22
N ALA A 135 0.34 4.23 7.06
CA ALA A 135 0.43 3.87 8.47
C ALA A 135 0.83 5.06 9.33
N ARG A 136 0.63 4.91 10.64
CA ARG A 136 1.10 5.84 11.66
C ARG A 136 1.68 5.10 12.86
N GLY A 137 2.58 5.79 13.55
CA GLY A 137 3.24 5.33 14.75
C GLY A 137 3.55 6.48 15.69
N PHE A 138 3.52 6.24 17.00
CA PHE A 138 3.88 7.25 17.99
C PHE A 138 4.80 6.68 19.07
N THR A 139 5.63 7.53 19.66
CA THR A 139 6.47 7.19 20.82
C THR A 139 5.68 7.41 22.10
N HIS A 140 6.02 6.72 23.19
CA HIS A 140 5.36 6.94 24.47
C HIS A 140 5.61 8.38 24.95
N ALA A 141 4.56 9.12 25.27
CA ALA A 141 4.67 10.38 25.99
C ALA A 141 4.12 10.15 27.41
N THR A 142 5.00 9.93 28.39
CA THR A 142 4.61 9.76 29.79
C THR A 142 4.31 11.12 30.44
N GLN A 143 3.07 11.31 30.93
CA GLN A 143 2.83 11.76 32.31
C GLN A 143 1.37 11.55 32.75
N GLU A 144 1.23 11.12 34.01
CA GLU A 144 0.02 11.05 34.84
C GLU A 144 -1.34 10.87 34.14
N GLY A 145 -1.69 9.62 33.83
CA GLY A 145 -3.09 9.25 33.59
C GLY A 145 -3.75 9.83 32.33
N GLY A 146 -3.01 10.50 31.45
CA GLY A 146 -3.54 11.09 30.22
C GLY A 146 -2.52 10.99 29.09
N THR A 147 -2.69 10.00 28.23
CA THR A 147 -1.97 9.86 26.96
C THR A 147 -2.08 11.17 26.16
N TRP A 148 -0.96 11.74 25.70
CA TRP A 148 -0.94 13.00 24.91
C TRP A 148 -1.75 12.92 23.60
N ILE A 149 -2.01 11.70 23.13
CA ILE A 149 -3.11 11.34 22.25
C ILE A 149 -3.58 9.99 22.78
N THR A 150 -4.65 9.95 23.57
CA THR A 150 -5.28 8.67 23.91
C THR A 150 -5.66 7.99 22.61
N ASP A 151 -5.04 6.84 22.39
CA ASP A 151 -5.65 5.68 21.75
C ASP A 151 -6.85 5.24 22.62
N ASP A 152 -7.77 6.16 22.90
CA ASP A 152 -9.05 5.86 23.51
C ASP A 152 -9.90 5.27 22.38
N PRO A 153 -10.18 3.95 22.41
CA PRO A 153 -10.95 3.31 21.37
C PRO A 153 -12.37 3.88 21.24
N THR A 154 -12.85 4.67 22.19
CA THR A 154 -14.13 5.40 22.10
C THR A 154 -14.06 6.66 21.23
N PHE A 155 -12.85 7.14 20.87
CA PHE A 155 -12.60 8.35 20.07
C PHE A 155 -12.16 8.08 18.62
N TYR A 156 -12.17 6.82 18.14
CA TYR A 156 -12.05 6.51 16.70
C TYR A 156 -13.18 7.14 15.86
N GLU A 157 -14.25 7.63 16.51
CA GLU A 157 -15.30 8.45 15.90
C GLU A 157 -14.95 9.94 15.78
N SER A 158 -13.74 10.36 16.21
CA SER A 158 -13.29 11.73 15.98
C SER A 158 -13.13 11.96 14.48
N PRO A 159 -13.89 12.86 13.84
CA PRO A 159 -13.87 13.10 12.40
C PRO A 159 -12.54 13.70 11.88
N ASN A 160 -11.52 13.81 12.72
CA ASN A 160 -10.29 14.57 12.45
C ASN A 160 -9.04 13.70 12.25
N LEU A 161 -9.11 12.38 12.43
CA LEU A 161 -7.99 11.46 12.15
C LEU A 161 -8.27 10.68 10.86
N HIS A 162 -7.48 10.94 9.82
CA HIS A 162 -7.55 10.22 8.56
C HIS A 162 -6.22 9.52 8.29
N ILE A 163 -6.24 8.19 8.15
CA ILE A 163 -5.04 7.42 7.79
C ILE A 163 -5.00 7.23 6.29
N GLY A 164 -3.81 7.41 5.70
CA GLY A 164 -3.63 7.25 4.26
C GLY A 164 -4.06 5.86 3.79
N ARG A 165 -4.84 5.81 2.72
CA ARG A 165 -5.33 4.55 2.12
C ARG A 165 -4.69 4.32 0.77
N GLY A 166 -4.49 3.05 0.44
CA GLY A 166 -3.99 2.64 -0.88
C GLY A 166 -5.00 2.96 -1.99
N GLY A 167 -4.52 3.44 -3.12
CA GLY A 167 -5.33 3.69 -4.32
C GLY A 167 -5.74 2.39 -5.00
N SER A 168 -6.99 2.32 -5.46
CA SER A 168 -7.50 1.14 -6.15
C SER A 168 -7.20 1.20 -7.65
N ALA A 169 -6.78 0.08 -8.23
CA ALA A 169 -6.72 -0.08 -9.67
C ALA A 169 -8.13 -0.38 -10.20
N GLY A 170 -8.65 0.34 -11.20
CA GLY A 170 -9.99 0.08 -11.75
C GLY A 170 -10.81 1.28 -12.20
N ASP A 171 -10.48 2.49 -11.74
CA ASP A 171 -11.28 3.69 -12.01
C ASP A 171 -10.84 4.41 -13.29
N ASP A 172 -11.29 3.91 -14.44
CA ASP A 172 -11.22 4.66 -15.70
C ASP A 172 -12.36 5.70 -15.82
N TYR A 173 -13.32 5.76 -14.87
CA TYR A 173 -14.53 6.58 -15.00
C TYR A 173 -14.96 7.42 -13.78
N VAL A 174 -14.17 7.48 -12.69
CA VAL A 174 -14.54 8.27 -11.50
C VAL A 174 -13.33 9.07 -10.98
N PRO A 175 -13.49 10.33 -10.55
CA PRO A 175 -12.41 11.15 -9.98
C PRO A 175 -11.75 10.60 -8.70
N GLU A 176 -12.16 9.45 -8.18
CA GLU A 176 -11.84 8.97 -6.83
C GLU A 176 -10.90 7.76 -6.76
N GLY A 177 -10.29 7.35 -7.87
CA GLY A 177 -9.30 6.25 -7.90
C GLY A 177 -7.96 6.56 -7.20
N LEU A 178 -7.73 7.79 -6.75
CA LEU A 178 -6.47 8.22 -6.11
C LEU A 178 -6.31 7.56 -4.73
N GLY A 179 -5.07 7.24 -4.33
CA GLY A 179 -4.80 6.92 -2.92
C GLY A 179 -5.29 8.06 -2.04
N PHE A 180 -5.85 7.78 -0.87
CA PHE A 180 -6.34 8.84 0.02
C PHE A 180 -5.19 9.35 0.89
N SER A 181 -5.00 10.66 0.91
CA SER A 181 -4.06 11.33 1.82
C SER A 181 -4.51 11.15 3.27
N GLY A 182 -3.54 11.07 4.18
CA GLY A 182 -3.78 11.10 5.61
C GLY A 182 -3.79 12.53 6.15
N GLN A 183 -4.43 12.71 7.30
CA GLN A 183 -4.40 13.94 8.09
C GLN A 183 -4.35 13.57 9.57
N GLU A 184 -3.43 14.19 10.31
CA GLU A 184 -3.28 14.02 11.75
C GLU A 184 -3.39 15.35 12.49
N ARG A 185 -3.95 15.32 13.71
CA ARG A 185 -4.00 16.44 14.64
C ARG A 185 -3.60 15.99 16.03
N TYR A 186 -2.88 16.82 16.77
CA TYR A 186 -2.43 16.53 18.13
C TYR A 186 -3.50 16.95 19.15
N HIS A 187 -3.90 16.05 20.05
CA HIS A 187 -5.05 16.22 20.95
C HIS A 187 -4.92 17.41 21.94
N GLN A 188 -3.70 17.88 22.23
CA GLN A 188 -3.45 19.08 23.04
C GLN A 188 -2.92 20.27 22.24
N HIS A 189 -2.57 20.04 20.97
CA HIS A 189 -2.04 21.02 20.04
C HIS A 189 -2.89 20.98 18.78
N TYR A 190 -4.16 21.38 18.91
CA TYR A 190 -5.14 21.28 17.82
C TYR A 190 -4.76 22.12 16.59
N ASP A 191 -3.86 23.10 16.77
CA ASP A 191 -3.33 23.94 15.70
C ASP A 191 -2.17 23.24 14.93
N ALA A 192 -1.54 22.21 15.53
CA ALA A 192 -0.61 21.34 14.83
C ALA A 192 -1.36 20.25 14.05
N GLU A 193 -1.16 20.29 12.74
CA GLU A 193 -1.77 19.41 11.76
C GLU A 193 -0.70 18.86 10.82
N VAL A 194 -0.82 17.60 10.46
CA VAL A 194 0.07 16.97 9.48
C VAL A 194 -0.77 16.43 8.33
N LEU A 195 -0.64 17.04 7.16
CA LEU A 195 -1.19 16.53 5.91
C LEU A 195 -0.17 15.60 5.26
N ILE A 196 -0.58 14.38 4.93
CA ILE A 196 0.32 13.31 4.49
C ILE A 196 -0.14 12.82 3.10
N PRO A 197 0.46 13.34 2.01
CA PRO A 197 0.04 13.00 0.66
C PRO A 197 0.27 11.53 0.29
N SER A 198 -0.71 10.94 -0.38
CA SER A 198 -0.66 9.62 -1.03
C SER A 198 0.00 9.68 -2.42
N GLY A 199 0.41 8.52 -2.92
CA GLY A 199 0.79 8.36 -4.32
C GLY A 199 -0.41 8.39 -5.26
N SER A 200 -0.19 8.85 -6.49
CA SER A 200 -1.19 8.82 -7.55
C SER A 200 -1.14 7.51 -8.34
N ASN A 201 -2.25 7.18 -9.00
CA ASN A 201 -2.33 5.99 -9.83
C ASN A 201 -1.50 6.12 -11.12
N GLY A 202 -1.04 4.99 -11.64
CA GLY A 202 -0.55 4.91 -13.01
C GLY A 202 -1.71 4.97 -14.02
N SER A 203 -1.45 5.49 -15.21
CA SER A 203 -2.44 5.55 -16.29
C SER A 203 -1.76 5.65 -17.65
N SER A 204 -2.36 5.06 -18.68
CA SER A 204 -1.93 5.22 -20.07
C SER A 204 -0.45 4.90 -20.30
N ALA A 205 0.06 3.86 -19.63
CA ALA A 205 1.48 3.47 -19.60
C ALA A 205 2.43 4.50 -18.98
N ILE A 206 1.90 5.54 -18.32
CA ILE A 206 2.66 6.51 -17.54
C ILE A 206 2.55 6.11 -16.06
N GLY A 207 3.70 6.05 -15.38
CA GLY A 207 3.72 5.83 -13.94
C GLY A 207 3.09 6.98 -13.17
N GLY A 208 2.34 6.65 -12.12
CA GLY A 208 1.74 7.62 -11.21
C GLY A 208 2.81 8.39 -10.43
N SER A 209 2.53 9.64 -10.09
CA SER A 209 3.42 10.45 -9.27
C SER A 209 3.46 9.94 -7.82
N GLY A 210 4.61 10.09 -7.18
CA GLY A 210 4.71 9.91 -5.74
C GLY A 210 3.96 11.00 -4.97
N GLY A 211 3.60 10.71 -3.72
CA GLY A 211 3.01 11.70 -2.84
C GLY A 211 3.94 12.90 -2.63
N ALA A 212 3.38 14.11 -2.65
CA ALA A 212 4.13 15.31 -2.33
C ALA A 212 4.67 15.28 -0.89
N LEU A 213 5.61 16.16 -0.55
CA LEU A 213 6.08 16.30 0.83
C LEU A 213 4.90 16.54 1.77
N ALA A 214 4.95 15.92 2.95
CA ALA A 214 3.97 16.17 4.00
C ALA A 214 4.01 17.64 4.42
N THR A 215 2.86 18.22 4.73
CA THR A 215 2.78 19.57 5.29
C THR A 215 2.57 19.46 6.78
N VAL A 216 3.42 20.11 7.57
CA VAL A 216 3.31 20.18 9.03
C VAL A 216 2.95 21.63 9.37
N THR A 217 1.77 21.86 9.93
CA THR A 217 1.45 23.14 10.55
C THR A 217 2.03 23.15 11.96
N GLY A 218 2.73 24.23 12.31
CA GLY A 218 3.30 24.38 13.63
C GLY A 218 2.23 24.69 14.68
N ASP A 219 2.59 24.49 15.94
CA ASP A 219 1.84 24.96 17.11
C ASP A 219 2.80 25.79 17.97
N LYS A 220 2.31 26.89 18.56
CA LYS A 220 3.14 27.83 19.35
C LYS A 220 3.71 27.21 20.64
N GLU A 221 3.17 26.08 21.07
CA GLU A 221 3.55 25.36 22.27
C GLU A 221 4.45 24.14 21.97
N LEU A 222 4.69 23.85 20.69
CA LEU A 222 5.62 22.82 20.22
C LEU A 222 6.86 23.45 19.58
N ILE A 223 8.03 22.92 19.94
CA ILE A 223 9.30 23.27 19.31
C ILE A 223 9.76 22.10 18.45
N PHE A 224 9.98 22.37 17.15
CA PHE A 224 10.46 21.37 16.18
C PHE A 224 11.95 21.51 15.84
N ASP A 225 12.59 22.57 16.35
CA ASP A 225 14.02 22.84 16.18
C ASP A 225 14.80 22.48 17.44
N SER A 226 16.08 22.15 17.29
CA SER A 226 16.92 21.80 18.44
C SER A 226 16.98 22.95 19.47
N THR A 227 16.86 22.60 20.75
CA THR A 227 16.97 23.52 21.88
C THR A 227 18.32 23.35 22.59
N ALA A 228 18.58 24.16 23.62
CA ALA A 228 19.75 23.98 24.46
C ALA A 228 19.73 22.63 25.24
N ARG A 229 18.57 21.98 25.34
CA ARG A 229 18.34 20.76 26.13
C ARG A 229 17.97 19.54 25.29
N THR A 230 17.59 19.74 24.03
CA THR A 230 17.10 18.66 23.17
C THR A 230 17.62 18.83 21.74
N GLU A 231 18.31 17.82 21.23
CA GLU A 231 18.62 17.68 19.82
C GLU A 231 17.38 17.14 19.10
N ILE A 232 16.78 17.96 18.23
CA ILE A 232 15.55 17.62 17.51
C ILE A 232 15.84 17.52 16.02
N ARG A 233 15.38 16.42 15.42
CA ARG A 233 15.39 16.16 13.99
C ARG A 233 14.02 15.69 13.54
N THR A 234 13.39 16.46 12.67
CA THR A 234 12.21 16.04 11.90
C THR A 234 12.65 15.49 10.54
N GLY A 235 11.95 14.47 10.03
CA GLY A 235 12.16 13.89 8.71
C GLY A 235 10.92 14.04 7.83
N ASN A 236 11.11 14.34 6.55
CA ASN A 236 10.01 14.45 5.58
C ASN A 236 10.52 14.01 4.21
N SER A 237 9.78 13.16 3.51
CA SER A 237 10.17 12.60 2.23
C SER A 237 8.98 12.47 1.30
N ALA A 238 9.14 13.03 0.09
CA ALA A 238 8.19 12.84 -0.99
C ALA A 238 8.26 11.39 -1.48
N GLY A 239 7.13 10.86 -1.93
CA GLY A 239 7.04 9.56 -2.59
C GLY A 239 7.77 9.54 -3.93
N LYS A 240 7.93 8.33 -4.47
CA LYS A 240 8.54 8.08 -5.77
C LYS A 240 7.48 7.81 -6.82
N SER A 241 7.77 8.15 -8.07
CA SER A 241 6.90 7.80 -9.19
C SER A 241 6.97 6.31 -9.51
N GLY A 242 5.85 5.74 -9.97
CA GLY A 242 5.79 4.39 -10.50
C GLY A 242 6.51 4.23 -11.84
N GLY A 243 6.75 2.99 -12.24
CA GLY A 243 7.33 2.65 -13.53
C GLY A 243 6.35 2.85 -14.69
N SER A 244 6.86 3.28 -15.83
CA SER A 244 6.09 3.40 -17.07
C SER A 244 6.08 2.09 -17.87
N GLY A 245 5.20 1.99 -18.86
CA GLY A 245 5.09 0.88 -19.78
C GLY A 245 3.99 -0.13 -19.44
N PRO A 246 3.83 -1.17 -20.27
CA PRO A 246 2.76 -2.16 -20.12
C PRO A 246 2.87 -2.99 -18.84
N ASN A 247 4.09 -3.15 -18.33
CA ASN A 247 4.44 -3.86 -17.10
C ASN A 247 5.05 -2.92 -16.06
N GLY A 248 4.52 -1.70 -15.96
CA GLY A 248 4.99 -0.69 -15.02
C GLY A 248 4.94 -1.19 -13.58
N ASN A 249 6.11 -1.21 -12.92
CA ASN A 249 6.22 -1.58 -11.51
C ASN A 249 5.65 -0.48 -10.62
N GLY A 250 5.04 -0.85 -9.51
CA GLY A 250 4.69 0.09 -8.45
C GLY A 250 5.95 0.67 -7.80
N ALA A 251 5.88 1.91 -7.34
CA ALA A 251 7.01 2.55 -6.68
C ALA A 251 7.21 2.02 -5.27
N ASP A 252 8.46 1.77 -4.88
CA ASP A 252 8.80 1.46 -3.49
C ASP A 252 8.49 2.64 -2.57
N GLY A 253 8.07 2.31 -1.34
CA GLY A 253 7.87 3.24 -0.25
C GLY A 253 9.14 4.05 0.04
N VAL A 254 8.93 5.23 0.60
CA VAL A 254 10.00 6.14 1.05
C VAL A 254 10.06 6.18 2.56
N VAL A 255 11.20 6.62 3.08
CA VAL A 255 11.50 6.57 4.50
C VAL A 255 11.43 7.95 5.11
N ALA A 256 10.86 8.07 6.30
CA ALA A 256 11.10 9.20 7.18
C ALA A 256 11.66 8.72 8.53
N TYR A 257 12.63 9.47 9.04
CA TYR A 257 13.30 9.22 10.30
C TYR A 257 13.48 10.52 11.07
N GLY A 258 13.07 10.52 12.34
CA GLY A 258 13.15 11.65 13.23
C GLY A 258 13.47 11.22 14.66
N TYR A 259 13.99 12.16 15.43
CA TYR A 259 14.31 11.96 16.84
C TYR A 259 14.24 13.26 17.64
N ALA A 260 13.99 13.12 18.93
CA ALA A 260 14.25 14.15 19.92
C ALA A 260 15.08 13.52 21.02
N LEU A 261 16.30 14.02 21.25
CA LEU A 261 17.26 13.42 22.19
C LEU A 261 17.74 14.47 23.20
N SER A 262 17.67 14.15 24.48
CA SER A 262 18.13 14.99 25.58
C SER A 262 19.65 15.22 25.49
N THR A 263 20.08 16.48 25.51
CA THR A 263 21.49 16.89 25.58
C THR A 263 21.96 17.10 27.03
N VAL A 264 21.02 17.13 27.97
CA VAL A 264 21.25 17.32 29.42
C VAL A 264 21.08 15.99 30.17
N GLY A 265 21.90 15.01 29.80
CA GLY A 265 22.34 13.89 30.64
C GLY A 265 21.27 12.92 31.17
N ASN A 266 20.88 11.92 30.36
CA ASN A 266 20.78 10.47 30.63
C ASN A 266 20.14 9.80 29.40
N THR A 267 20.67 8.68 28.89
CA THR A 267 20.09 7.98 27.72
C THR A 267 18.78 7.24 28.02
N SER A 268 18.42 7.13 29.30
CA SER A 268 17.16 6.56 29.80
C SER A 268 16.09 7.61 30.12
N ASP A 269 16.34 8.88 29.78
CA ASP A 269 15.41 9.99 29.99
C ASP A 269 14.16 9.84 29.11
N ASP A 270 12.98 10.11 29.69
CA ASP A 270 11.67 10.12 29.02
C ASP A 270 11.61 11.14 27.87
N ARG A 271 12.65 11.99 27.75
CA ARG A 271 12.88 12.96 26.69
C ARG A 271 13.59 12.42 25.45
N ASN A 272 14.01 11.14 25.44
CA ASN A 272 14.61 10.54 24.26
C ASN A 272 13.56 9.76 23.48
N ALA A 273 13.23 10.21 22.28
CA ALA A 273 12.27 9.55 21.40
C ALA A 273 12.85 9.41 20.00
N THR A 274 12.62 8.26 19.37
CA THR A 274 13.04 8.00 17.97
C THR A 274 11.91 7.39 17.16
N GLY A 275 11.77 7.82 15.91
CA GLY A 275 10.70 7.38 15.03
C GLY A 275 11.21 7.06 13.64
N TYR A 276 10.77 5.94 13.10
CA TYR A 276 11.07 5.48 11.75
C TYR A 276 9.79 4.99 11.06
N ILE A 277 9.55 5.40 9.82
CA ILE A 277 8.47 4.88 9.00
C ILE A 277 8.88 4.69 7.54
N VAL A 278 8.37 3.62 6.93
CA VAL A 278 8.37 3.44 5.46
C VAL A 278 6.94 3.61 4.95
N SER A 279 6.74 4.41 3.91
CA SER A 279 5.42 4.68 3.32
C SER A 279 4.85 3.52 2.50
N GLY A 280 3.57 3.63 2.13
CA GLY A 280 2.89 2.65 1.31
C GLY A 280 3.49 2.56 -0.10
N GLY A 281 3.70 1.33 -0.58
CA GLY A 281 4.18 1.06 -1.93
C GLY A 281 3.07 1.21 -2.98
N GLY A 282 3.40 1.63 -4.20
CA GLY A 282 2.44 1.71 -5.31
C GLY A 282 2.08 0.33 -5.89
N GLY A 283 0.92 0.19 -6.53
CA GLY A 283 0.51 -1.02 -7.24
C GLY A 283 1.10 -1.09 -8.66
N ALA A 284 1.29 -2.27 -9.22
CA ALA A 284 1.83 -2.44 -10.57
C ALA A 284 0.74 -2.34 -11.66
N GLY A 285 1.06 -2.06 -12.92
CA GLY A 285 0.05 -2.02 -13.98
C GLY A 285 0.53 -1.47 -15.32
N TYR A 286 -0.42 -1.07 -16.16
CA TYR A 286 -0.17 -0.35 -17.41
C TYR A 286 0.20 1.12 -17.10
N GLY A 287 1.42 1.28 -16.58
CA GLY A 287 1.82 2.37 -15.69
C GLY A 287 1.61 1.94 -14.23
N GLY A 288 2.67 1.87 -13.45
CA GLY A 288 2.60 1.57 -12.02
C GLY A 288 2.21 2.79 -11.19
N GLY A 289 1.59 2.60 -10.04
CA GLY A 289 1.27 3.66 -9.09
C GLY A 289 2.49 4.20 -8.36
N GLY A 290 2.43 5.47 -7.96
CA GLY A 290 3.45 6.09 -7.13
C GLY A 290 3.33 5.68 -5.66
N SER A 291 4.40 5.87 -4.88
CA SER A 291 4.39 5.59 -3.44
C SER A 291 3.88 6.78 -2.65
N GLY A 292 3.37 6.52 -1.44
CA GLY A 292 2.99 7.58 -0.51
C GLY A 292 4.20 8.35 0.00
N SER A 293 3.96 9.54 0.55
CA SER A 293 4.97 10.30 1.29
C SER A 293 5.21 9.71 2.69
N ALA A 294 6.29 10.12 3.34
CA ALA A 294 6.60 9.74 4.73
C ALA A 294 7.03 10.96 5.53
N VAL A 295 6.61 11.03 6.80
CA VAL A 295 6.99 12.09 7.73
C VAL A 295 7.26 11.52 9.13
N ALA A 296 8.26 12.08 9.80
CA ALA A 296 8.62 11.82 11.18
C ALA A 296 8.77 13.17 11.88
N VAL A 297 7.74 13.59 12.61
CA VAL A 297 7.67 14.86 13.32
C VAL A 297 8.20 14.66 14.73
N ALA A 298 9.31 15.32 15.04
CA ALA A 298 9.89 15.32 16.38
C ALA A 298 9.69 16.71 17.01
N SER A 299 9.26 16.75 18.26
CA SER A 299 9.09 18.01 18.99
C SER A 299 9.27 17.89 20.48
N GLU A 300 9.60 19.00 21.11
CA GLU A 300 9.58 19.22 22.56
C GLU A 300 8.37 20.09 22.93
N SER A 301 7.67 19.71 24.00
CA SER A 301 6.55 20.49 24.55
C SER A 301 7.07 21.52 25.56
N LEU A 302 6.70 22.79 25.35
CA LEU A 302 7.00 23.87 26.27
C LEU A 302 6.28 23.75 27.62
N LYS A 303 5.22 22.93 27.71
CA LYS A 303 4.39 22.79 28.91
C LYS A 303 4.83 21.66 29.83
N SER A 304 5.40 20.59 29.29
CA SER A 304 5.58 19.33 30.03
C SER A 304 7.01 18.84 30.12
N ASP A 305 8.00 19.55 29.56
CA ASP A 305 9.42 19.14 29.56
C ASP A 305 9.60 17.71 29.01
N THR A 306 8.74 17.32 28.06
CA THR A 306 8.71 16.03 27.36
C THR A 306 9.00 16.23 25.89
N ALA A 307 9.73 15.30 25.29
CA ALA A 307 9.91 15.24 23.86
C ALA A 307 9.28 13.97 23.28
N PHE A 308 8.77 14.07 22.06
CA PHE A 308 8.10 12.97 21.38
C PHE A 308 8.38 12.99 19.89
N VAL A 309 8.19 11.82 19.29
CA VAL A 309 8.23 11.61 17.84
C VAL A 309 6.96 10.91 17.39
N GLY A 310 6.26 11.54 16.45
CA GLY A 310 5.19 10.94 15.66
C GLY A 310 5.67 10.62 14.25
N VAL A 311 5.27 9.46 13.73
CA VAL A 311 5.59 9.05 12.36
C VAL A 311 4.31 8.73 11.62
N ALA A 312 4.21 9.16 10.36
CA ALA A 312 3.04 8.93 9.54
C ALA A 312 3.40 8.84 8.06
N SER A 313 2.56 8.15 7.29
CA SER A 313 2.79 7.94 5.87
C SER A 313 1.51 7.91 5.04
N GLY A 314 1.66 8.27 3.77
CA GLY A 314 0.61 8.14 2.77
C GLY A 314 0.52 6.71 2.25
N GLY A 315 -0.66 6.35 1.74
CA GLY A 315 -0.82 5.15 0.93
C GLY A 315 -0.20 5.30 -0.46
N GLY A 316 0.13 4.18 -1.10
CA GLY A 316 0.54 4.17 -2.51
C GLY A 316 -0.66 4.28 -3.46
N GLY A 317 -0.42 4.73 -4.69
CA GLY A 317 -1.43 4.70 -5.76
C GLY A 317 -1.56 3.32 -6.38
N GLY A 318 -2.71 3.02 -6.99
CA GLY A 318 -2.96 1.82 -7.77
C GLY A 318 -2.26 1.83 -9.13
N GLY A 319 -2.06 0.66 -9.72
CA GLY A 319 -1.57 0.56 -11.09
C GLY A 319 -2.66 0.80 -12.14
N GLY A 320 -2.26 1.23 -13.33
CA GLY A 320 -3.15 1.45 -14.46
C GLY A 320 -3.68 0.16 -15.06
N ASN A 321 -4.87 0.23 -15.64
CA ASN A 321 -5.44 -0.87 -16.43
C ASN A 321 -5.18 -0.66 -17.92
N PHE A 322 -5.31 -1.75 -18.68
CA PHE A 322 -5.32 -1.69 -20.13
C PHE A 322 -6.19 -2.79 -20.70
N VAL A 323 -6.88 -2.47 -21.80
CA VAL A 323 -7.65 -3.40 -22.60
C VAL A 323 -7.37 -3.10 -24.07
N SER A 324 -6.95 -4.13 -24.81
CA SER A 324 -6.76 -4.01 -26.26
C SER A 324 -8.10 -3.75 -26.96
N PRO A 325 -8.12 -2.94 -28.05
CA PRO A 325 -9.31 -2.79 -28.91
C PRO A 325 -9.85 -4.12 -29.47
N ASP A 326 -9.03 -5.18 -29.48
CA ASP A 326 -9.43 -6.52 -29.93
C ASP A 326 -10.27 -7.29 -28.88
N VAL A 327 -10.42 -6.74 -27.67
CA VAL A 327 -11.29 -7.29 -26.63
C VAL A 327 -12.72 -6.81 -26.87
N ILE A 328 -13.63 -7.76 -27.01
CA ILE A 328 -15.06 -7.55 -27.22
C ILE A 328 -15.74 -7.41 -25.86
N ASP A 329 -16.62 -6.40 -25.77
CA ASP A 329 -17.45 -6.04 -24.60
C ASP A 329 -16.66 -6.00 -23.27
N PRO A 330 -15.58 -5.20 -23.17
CA PRO A 330 -14.81 -5.14 -21.95
C PRO A 330 -15.59 -4.45 -20.83
N TYR A 331 -15.44 -4.97 -19.62
CA TYR A 331 -15.92 -4.37 -18.39
C TYR A 331 -14.74 -4.22 -17.43
N ILE A 332 -14.56 -3.02 -16.86
CA ILE A 332 -13.46 -2.69 -15.96
C ILE A 332 -14.02 -2.12 -14.66
N THR A 333 -13.54 -2.59 -13.52
CA THR A 333 -13.83 -2.04 -12.19
C THR A 333 -12.67 -2.34 -11.22
N ALA A 334 -12.79 -1.98 -9.95
CA ALA A 334 -11.86 -2.31 -8.88
C ALA A 334 -12.50 -3.31 -7.90
N GLU A 335 -11.75 -4.31 -7.43
CA GLU A 335 -12.23 -5.29 -6.45
C GLU A 335 -11.21 -5.55 -5.32
N GLY A 336 -11.72 -5.96 -4.14
CA GLY A 336 -10.93 -6.63 -3.10
C GLY A 336 -10.18 -5.74 -2.08
N GLY A 337 -10.19 -4.41 -2.21
CA GLY A 337 -9.41 -3.53 -1.30
C GLY A 337 -9.81 -3.56 0.17
N SER A 338 -11.06 -3.90 0.48
CA SER A 338 -11.62 -3.93 1.86
C SER A 338 -11.68 -5.32 2.50
N SER A 339 -11.41 -6.40 1.75
CA SER A 339 -11.59 -7.78 2.20
C SER A 339 -10.29 -8.47 2.66
N VAL A 340 -9.16 -7.77 2.66
CA VAL A 340 -7.84 -8.33 2.94
C VAL A 340 -7.46 -8.11 4.40
N VAL A 341 -7.14 -9.19 5.09
CA VAL A 341 -6.71 -9.17 6.50
C VAL A 341 -5.21 -8.89 6.57
N VAL A 342 -4.75 -8.24 7.64
CA VAL A 342 -3.32 -7.98 7.90
C VAL A 342 -2.52 -9.28 7.79
N GLY A 343 -1.37 -9.22 7.12
CA GLY A 343 -0.48 -10.38 6.92
C GLY A 343 -1.04 -11.49 6.01
N SER A 344 -2.21 -11.31 5.39
CA SER A 344 -2.76 -12.29 4.44
C SER A 344 -2.38 -11.95 3.00
N THR A 345 -2.22 -12.99 2.18
CA THR A 345 -2.11 -12.87 0.73
C THR A 345 -3.44 -13.24 0.08
N THR A 346 -4.01 -12.33 -0.70
CA THR A 346 -5.18 -12.61 -1.53
C THR A 346 -4.78 -12.45 -2.99
N ASP A 347 -4.41 -13.55 -3.62
CA ASP A 347 -3.88 -13.52 -4.98
C ASP A 347 -4.92 -12.96 -5.97
N GLY A 348 -4.41 -12.34 -7.03
CA GLY A 348 -5.20 -12.07 -8.23
C GLY A 348 -5.74 -13.36 -8.83
N MET A 349 -6.64 -13.22 -9.79
CA MET A 349 -7.42 -14.35 -10.28
C MET A 349 -7.61 -14.26 -11.79
N ILE A 350 -7.54 -15.42 -12.45
CA ILE A 350 -7.89 -15.55 -13.86
C ILE A 350 -8.90 -16.69 -13.99
N ARG A 351 -10.03 -16.37 -14.64
CA ARG A 351 -11.00 -17.37 -15.12
C ARG A 351 -11.14 -17.21 -16.61
N TYR A 352 -11.19 -18.31 -17.35
CA TYR A 352 -11.42 -18.27 -18.79
C TYR A 352 -12.25 -19.45 -19.27
N SER A 353 -12.94 -19.26 -20.39
CA SER A 353 -13.65 -20.32 -21.10
C SER A 353 -13.57 -20.12 -22.62
N PHE A 354 -13.61 -21.22 -23.36
CA PHE A 354 -13.72 -21.19 -24.81
C PHE A 354 -15.18 -21.43 -25.19
N CYS A 355 -15.79 -20.46 -25.87
CA CYS A 355 -17.06 -20.72 -26.53
C CYS A 355 -16.80 -21.65 -27.73
N PRO A 356 -17.60 -22.71 -27.94
CA PRO A 356 -17.53 -23.46 -29.18
C PRO A 356 -17.82 -22.52 -30.36
N SER A 357 -17.07 -22.69 -31.45
CA SER A 357 -17.17 -21.89 -32.66
C SER A 357 -18.47 -22.14 -33.46
N ASP A 358 -19.29 -23.11 -33.04
CA ASP A 358 -20.53 -23.51 -33.69
C ASP A 358 -21.62 -23.77 -32.62
N PRO A 359 -22.67 -22.93 -32.53
CA PRO A 359 -23.81 -23.13 -31.64
C PRO A 359 -24.54 -24.47 -31.88
N ASN A 360 -24.41 -25.06 -33.07
CA ASN A 360 -25.07 -26.31 -33.44
C ASN A 360 -24.24 -27.57 -33.14
N LYS A 361 -23.06 -27.41 -32.51
CA LYS A 361 -22.21 -28.51 -32.05
C LYS A 361 -22.05 -28.52 -30.53
N GLN A 362 -23.08 -28.11 -29.80
CA GLN A 362 -23.17 -28.48 -28.39
C GLN A 362 -23.43 -29.99 -28.30
N PRO A 363 -22.60 -30.81 -27.63
CA PRO A 363 -23.16 -31.92 -26.89
C PRO A 363 -23.94 -31.29 -25.72
N ASP A 364 -25.23 -31.56 -25.62
CA ASP A 364 -26.01 -31.21 -24.45
C ASP A 364 -25.26 -31.71 -23.19
N PRO A 365 -24.93 -30.84 -22.23
CA PRO A 365 -24.54 -31.34 -20.93
C PRO A 365 -25.81 -31.83 -20.24
N GLU A 366 -26.05 -33.14 -20.28
CA GLU A 366 -26.83 -33.75 -19.21
C GLU A 366 -26.12 -33.40 -17.88
N PRO A 367 -26.86 -32.89 -16.88
CA PRO A 367 -26.27 -32.56 -15.59
C PRO A 367 -25.94 -33.87 -14.86
N THR A 368 -24.70 -34.34 -14.96
CA THR A 368 -24.23 -35.40 -14.07
C THR A 368 -23.86 -34.80 -12.72
N SER A 369 -24.73 -35.06 -11.75
CA SER A 369 -24.52 -34.85 -10.32
C SER A 369 -23.17 -35.45 -9.86
N PRO A 370 -22.42 -34.81 -8.95
CA PRO A 370 -21.08 -35.23 -8.54
C PRO A 370 -21.03 -36.45 -7.60
N GLU A 371 -21.96 -37.41 -7.72
CA GLU A 371 -22.06 -38.56 -6.81
C GLU A 371 -21.75 -39.92 -7.45
N ASP A 372 -20.95 -39.98 -8.52
CA ASP A 372 -20.56 -41.26 -9.11
C ASP A 372 -19.15 -41.73 -8.64
N PRO A 373 -19.05 -42.71 -7.73
CA PRO A 373 -17.78 -43.18 -7.16
C PRO A 373 -16.84 -43.84 -8.19
N GLU A 374 -17.29 -44.12 -9.42
CA GLU A 374 -16.42 -44.66 -10.47
C GLU A 374 -15.39 -43.66 -11.02
N TRP A 375 -15.62 -42.34 -10.90
CA TRP A 375 -14.66 -41.33 -11.38
C TRP A 375 -13.40 -41.25 -10.51
N MET A 376 -13.54 -41.46 -9.19
CA MET A 376 -12.43 -41.43 -8.23
C MET A 376 -11.47 -42.62 -8.39
N ALA A 377 -11.93 -43.75 -8.95
CA ALA A 377 -11.12 -44.96 -9.09
C ALA A 377 -10.28 -45.03 -10.36
N ARG A 378 -10.51 -44.15 -11.35
CA ARG A 378 -9.77 -44.16 -12.63
C ARG A 378 -8.59 -43.20 -12.70
N ASN A 379 -8.45 -42.30 -11.72
CA ASN A 379 -7.42 -41.26 -11.71
C ASN A 379 -6.54 -41.27 -10.44
N SER A 380 -6.48 -42.40 -9.73
CA SER A 380 -5.47 -42.66 -8.68
C SER A 380 -4.21 -43.28 -9.25
#